data_AF-A0A1A8UWI3-F1
#
_entry.id   AF-A0A1A8UWI3-F1
#
_cell.length_a   1.000
_cell.length_b   1.000
_cell.length_c   1.000
_cell.angle_alpha   90.00
_cell.angle_beta   90.00
_cell.angle_gamma   90.00
#
_symmetry.space_group_name_H-M   'P 1'
#
loop_
_entity.id
_entity.type
_entity.pdbx_description
1 polymer ?
#
loop_
_entity_poly.entity_id
_entity_poly.type
_entity_poly.pdbx_seq_one_letter_code
_entity_poly.pdbx_strand_id
1 'polypeptide(L)' 'IKSAVLDKFEINAETYRSRFRSMEVKEDETPKELRARLKDLYEKWMDPKGKTREQIGDAIVLEQFLRILNPDLQTW' A
#
# COMPACT_ATOMS: atom_id res chain seq x y z
N ILE A 1 -0.23 21.67 -13.47
CA ILE A 1 0.97 21.43 -12.62
C ILE A 1 0.65 20.49 -11.43
N LYS A 2 -0.49 20.62 -10.73
CA LYS A 2 -0.85 19.77 -9.57
C LYS A 2 -1.06 18.28 -9.88
N SER A 3 -1.42 17.91 -11.12
CA SER A 3 -1.71 16.50 -11.47
C SER A 3 -0.47 15.62 -11.66
N ALA A 4 0.65 16.17 -12.15
CA ALA A 4 1.87 15.38 -12.39
C ALA A 4 2.65 15.03 -11.12
N VAL A 5 2.40 15.78 -10.03
CA VAL A 5 2.97 15.49 -8.72
C VAL A 5 2.11 14.45 -8.00
N LEU A 6 0.78 14.58 -8.07
CA LEU A 6 -0.16 13.60 -7.51
C LEU A 6 0.05 12.22 -8.14
N ASP A 7 0.19 12.16 -9.47
CA ASP A 7 0.46 10.92 -10.22
C ASP A 7 1.74 10.20 -9.75
N LYS A 8 2.84 10.93 -9.51
CA LYS A 8 4.07 10.34 -8.96
C LYS A 8 3.92 9.84 -7.51
N PHE A 9 3.11 10.49 -6.69
CA PHE A 9 2.84 10.05 -5.32
C PHE A 9 1.83 8.90 -5.27
N GLU A 10 0.85 8.88 -6.16
CA GLU A 10 -0.12 7.80 -6.36
C GLU A 10 0.57 6.54 -6.87
N ILE A 11 1.46 6.65 -7.87
CA ILE A 11 2.30 5.55 -8.35
C ILE A 11 3.19 5.00 -7.23
N ASN A 12 3.76 5.86 -6.39
CA ASN A 12 4.57 5.41 -5.23
C ASN A 12 3.72 4.70 -4.18
N ALA A 13 2.56 5.26 -3.81
CA ALA A 13 1.66 4.67 -2.82
C ALA A 13 1.08 3.33 -3.30
N GLU A 14 0.70 3.24 -4.57
CA GLU A 14 0.23 2.00 -5.18
C GLU A 14 1.33 0.93 -5.27
N THR A 15 2.57 1.34 -5.54
CA THR A 15 3.73 0.45 -5.49
C THR A 15 3.95 -0.14 -4.09
N TYR A 16 3.89 0.69 -3.04
CA TYR A 16 4.02 0.21 -1.66
C TYR A 16 2.84 -0.65 -1.23
N ARG A 17 1.62 -0.30 -1.64
CA ARG A 17 0.42 -1.11 -1.45
C ARG A 17 0.60 -2.49 -2.07
N SER A 18 1.01 -2.56 -3.33
CA SER A 18 1.22 -3.81 -4.06
C SER A 18 2.25 -4.69 -3.33
N ARG A 19 3.41 -4.11 -2.96
CA ARG A 19 4.44 -4.82 -2.17
C ARG A 19 3.94 -5.29 -0.81
N PHE A 20 3.09 -4.51 -0.14
CA PHE A 20 2.50 -4.88 1.15
C PHE A 20 1.56 -6.09 1.00
N ARG A 21 0.76 -6.13 -0.09
CA ARG A 21 -0.23 -7.18 -0.34
C ARG A 21 0.38 -8.46 -0.94
N SER A 22 1.43 -8.32 -1.74
CA SER A 22 2.17 -9.44 -2.34
C SER A 22 3.37 -9.88 -1.51
N MET A 23 3.44 -9.49 -0.23
CA MET A 23 4.59 -9.84 0.58
C MET A 23 4.56 -11.32 0.97
N GLU A 24 5.60 -12.04 0.57
CA GLU A 24 5.81 -13.44 0.92
C GLU A 24 6.72 -13.57 2.15
N VAL A 25 6.45 -14.62 2.93
CA VAL A 25 7.30 -15.04 4.04
C VAL A 25 8.56 -15.67 3.44
N LYS A 26 9.74 -15.15 3.79
CA LYS A 26 11.00 -15.75 3.37
C LYS A 26 11.32 -16.96 4.23
N GLU A 27 11.96 -17.98 3.65
CA GLU A 27 12.26 -19.26 4.31
C GLU A 27 13.10 -19.12 5.59
N ASP A 28 13.94 -18.10 5.70
CA ASP A 28 14.83 -17.84 6.86
C ASP A 28 14.34 -16.69 7.76
N GLU A 29 13.16 -16.13 7.50
CA GLU A 29 12.70 -14.91 8.19
C GLU A 29 11.89 -15.20 9.45
N THR A 30 12.23 -14.53 10.54
CA THR A 30 11.45 -14.64 11.78
C THR A 30 10.12 -13.88 11.69
N PRO A 31 9.07 -14.28 12.43
CA PRO A 31 7.80 -13.54 12.46
C PRO A 31 7.95 -12.05 12.86
N LYS A 32 8.99 -11.74 13.64
CA LYS A 32 9.31 -10.37 14.05
C LYS A 32 9.85 -9.54 12.88
N GLU A 33 10.68 -10.13 12.03
CA GLU A 33 11.21 -9.49 10.82
C GLU A 33 10.11 -9.30 9.77
N LEU A 34 9.24 -10.29 9.58
CA LEU A 34 8.06 -10.17 8.73
C LEU A 34 7.17 -9.01 9.16
N ARG A 35 6.89 -8.93 10.47
CA ARG A 35 6.12 -7.82 11.04
C ARG A 35 6.81 -6.47 10.83
N ALA A 36 8.14 -6.40 10.97
CA ALA A 36 8.88 -5.18 10.74
C ALA A 36 8.80 -4.73 9.28
N ARG A 37 8.93 -5.65 8.32
CA ARG A 37 8.78 -5.39 6.89
C ARG A 37 7.35 -4.95 6.54
N LEU A 38 6.33 -5.63 7.07
CA LEU A 38 4.92 -5.24 6.91
C LEU A 38 4.70 -3.81 7.40
N LYS A 39 5.23 -3.50 8.59
CA LYS A 39 5.06 -2.19 9.21
C LYS A 39 5.73 -1.09 8.39
N ASP A 40 6.95 -1.31 7.91
CA ASP A 40 7.67 -0.35 7.05
C ASP A 40 6.89 -0.05 5.76
N LEU A 41 6.37 -1.09 5.10
CA LEU A 41 5.53 -0.94 3.90
C LEU A 41 4.21 -0.22 4.20
N TYR A 42 3.56 -0.53 5.32
CA TYR A 42 2.37 0.18 5.78
C TYR A 42 2.64 1.67 6.03
N GLU A 43 3.76 2.00 6.70
CA GLU A 43 4.14 3.39 6.95
C GLU A 43 4.40 4.14 5.64
N LYS A 44 5.03 3.51 4.65
CA LYS A 44 5.30 4.11 3.33
C LYS A 44 4.05 4.25 2.46
N TRP A 45 3.11 3.31 2.57
CA TRP A 45 1.85 3.36 1.82
C TRP A 45 0.88 4.37 2.43
N MET A 46 0.66 4.29 3.75
CA MET A 46 -0.39 5.06 4.42
C MET A 46 0.08 6.41 4.95
N ASP A 47 1.39 6.62 5.11
CA ASP A 47 1.97 7.79 5.76
C ASP A 47 1.17 8.25 7.00
N PRO A 48 1.05 7.40 8.03
CA PRO A 48 0.16 7.65 9.16
C PRO A 48 0.55 8.88 10.00
N LYS A 49 1.74 9.46 9.75
CA LYS A 49 2.22 10.69 10.40
C LYS A 49 1.71 11.96 9.72
N GLY A 50 1.47 11.92 8.41
CA GLY A 50 0.93 13.05 7.63
C GLY A 50 -0.56 12.93 7.31
N LYS A 51 -1.17 11.75 7.46
CA LYS A 51 -2.59 11.50 7.14
C LYS A 51 -3.46 11.31 8.39
N THR A 52 -4.69 11.81 8.30
CA THR A 52 -5.72 11.55 9.32
C THR A 52 -6.28 10.13 9.19
N ARG A 53 -6.95 9.64 10.24
CA ARG A 53 -7.60 8.33 10.25
C ARG A 53 -8.61 8.19 9.09
N GLU A 54 -9.33 9.25 8.75
CA GLU A 54 -10.27 9.27 7.63
C GLU A 54 -9.55 9.09 6.30
N GLN A 55 -8.47 9.84 6.04
CA GLN A 55 -7.67 9.69 4.83
C GLN A 55 -7.06 8.29 4.68
N ILE A 56 -6.64 7.67 5.79
CA ILE A 56 -6.21 6.27 5.81
C ILE A 56 -7.38 5.35 5.45
N GLY A 57 -8.56 5.59 6.02
CA GLY A 57 -9.79 4.85 5.71
C GLY A 57 -10.18 4.96 4.23
N ASP A 58 -10.21 6.17 3.67
CA ASP A 58 -10.49 6.43 2.25
C ASP A 58 -9.53 5.65 1.34
N ALA A 59 -8.23 5.60 1.68
CA ALA A 59 -7.27 4.83 0.91
C ALA A 59 -7.58 3.32 0.91
N ILE A 60 -8.04 2.75 2.03
CA ILE A 60 -8.48 1.35 2.10
C ILE A 60 -9.79 1.12 1.34
N VAL A 61 -10.74 2.07 1.41
CA VAL A 61 -12.01 1.97 0.67
C VAL A 61 -11.76 2.03 -0.82
N LEU A 62 -10.92 2.96 -1.29
CA LEU A 62 -10.51 3.06 -2.68
C LEU A 62 -9.81 1.78 -3.14
N GLU A 63 -8.96 1.22 -2.29
CA GLU A 63 -8.30 -0.07 -2.53
C GLU A 63 -9.31 -1.19 -2.85
N GLN A 64 -10.34 -1.31 -2.01
CA GLN A 64 -11.37 -2.33 -2.14
C GLN A 64 -12.26 -2.07 -3.35
N PHE A 65 -12.61 -0.80 -3.61
CA PHE A 65 -13.37 -0.40 -4.77
C PHE A 65 -12.68 -0.80 -6.07
N LEU A 66 -11.38 -0.49 -6.20
CA LEU A 66 -10.59 -0.85 -7.37
C LEU A 66 -10.45 -2.37 -7.55
N ARG A 67 -10.31 -3.13 -6.45
CA ARG A 67 -10.27 -4.61 -6.49
C ARG A 67 -11.56 -5.23 -7.02
N ILE A 68 -12.71 -4.65 -6.69
CA ILE A 68 -14.01 -5.11 -7.17
C ILE A 68 -14.20 -4.77 -8.64
N LEU A 69 -13.79 -3.57 -9.06
CA LEU A 69 -13.92 -3.13 -10.44
C LEU A 69 -12.96 -3.82 -11.41
N ASN A 70 -11.76 -4.17 -10.95
CA ASN A 70 -10.71 -4.77 -11.78
C ASN A 70 -10.06 -5.95 -11.04
N PRO A 71 -10.68 -7.14 -11.09
CA PRO A 71 -10.07 -8.36 -10.57
C PRO A 71 -8.77 -8.71 -11.33
N ASP A 72 -8.65 -8.37 -12.62
CA ASP A 72 -7.45 -8.63 -13.44
C ASP A 72 -6.22 -7.77 -13.06
N LEU A 73 -6.41 -6.63 -12.39
CA LEU A 73 -5.29 -5.83 -11.85
C LEU A 73 -4.66 -6.46 -10.59
N GLN A 74 -5.17 -7.61 -10.13
CA GLN A 74 -4.57 -8.38 -9.03
C GLN A 74 -3.39 -9.25 -9.48
N THR A 75 -3.16 -9.41 -10.78
CA THR A 75 -2.06 -10.21 -11.31
C THR A 75 -0.91 -9.29 -11.69
N TRP A 76 0.01 -9.08 -10.75
CA TRP A 76 1.38 -8.64 -11.04
C TRP A 76 2.32 -9.80 -10.83
#